data_AF-A0A9X6AFM6-F1
#
_entry.id   AF-A0A9X6AFM6-F1
#
_cell.length_a   1.000
_cell.length_b   1.000
_cell.length_c   1.000
_cell.angle_alpha   90.00
_cell.angle_beta   90.00
_cell.angle_gamma   90.00
#
_symmetry.space_group_name_H-M   'P 1'
#
loop_
_entity.id
_entity.type
_entity.pdbx_description
1 polymer ?
#
loop_
_entity_poly.entity_id
_entity_poly.type
_entity_poly.pdbx_seq_one_letter_code
_entity_poly.pdbx_strand_id
1 'polypeptide(L)'
;MSDVTTTDLYEVTMALSYLREDMWAPATFSLFVRDLPPGRGFLVAAGLEPALDFLADYRVEREDVEEFAAALHRPVRDLEPLLGLAFEGEVRAVPEGRTVFAGEPLLEVTAPLPQAQLVETYLLNQVCHQTVVASKAARCV
;
A
#
# COMPACT_ATOMS: atom_id res chain seq x y z
N MET A 1 5.78 17.06 -1.83
CA MET A 1 6.20 15.67 -2.13
C MET A 1 4.93 14.89 -2.23
N SER A 2 4.71 14.24 -3.36
CA SER A 2 3.52 13.45 -3.63
C SER A 2 3.56 12.17 -2.79
N ASP A 3 2.43 11.77 -2.20
CA ASP A 3 2.37 10.49 -1.48
C ASP A 3 2.53 9.29 -2.45
N VAL A 4 2.29 9.49 -3.75
CA VAL A 4 2.49 8.49 -4.80
C VAL A 4 3.93 7.96 -4.85
N THR A 5 4.92 8.82 -4.57
CA THR A 5 6.34 8.42 -4.56
C THR A 5 6.79 7.79 -3.25
N THR A 6 5.88 7.65 -2.27
CA THR A 6 6.12 6.91 -1.03
C THR A 6 5.97 5.41 -1.26
N THR A 7 6.86 4.87 -2.09
CA THR A 7 6.92 3.46 -2.44
C THR A 7 8.36 3.00 -2.61
N ASP A 8 8.60 1.70 -2.47
CA ASP A 8 9.91 1.14 -2.78
C ASP A 8 10.13 1.15 -4.30
N LEU A 9 11.37 1.44 -4.74
CA LEU A 9 11.70 1.50 -6.17
C LEU A 9 11.48 0.16 -6.89
N TYR A 10 11.51 -0.96 -6.16
CA TYR A 10 11.23 -2.26 -6.76
C TYR A 10 9.77 -2.36 -7.22
N GLU A 11 8.82 -1.75 -6.49
CA GLU A 11 7.39 -1.71 -6.86
C GLU A 11 7.19 -1.05 -8.22
N VAL A 12 7.88 0.07 -8.43
CA VAL A 12 7.88 0.80 -9.69
C VAL A 12 8.42 -0.09 -10.82
N THR A 13 9.53 -0.79 -10.59
CA THR A 13 10.10 -1.68 -11.62
C THR A 13 9.25 -2.91 -11.92
N MET A 14 8.54 -3.46 -10.93
CA MET A 14 7.60 -4.56 -11.12
C MET A 14 6.36 -4.08 -11.88
N ALA A 15 5.77 -2.96 -11.48
CA ALA A 15 4.63 -2.35 -12.17
C ALA A 15 4.94 -2.09 -13.65
N LEU A 16 6.10 -1.51 -13.97
CA LEU A 16 6.54 -1.35 -15.36
C LEU A 16 6.66 -2.68 -16.12
N SER A 17 7.08 -3.74 -15.45
CA SER A 17 7.19 -5.06 -16.06
C SER A 17 5.80 -5.64 -16.35
N TYR A 18 4.86 -5.50 -15.41
CA TYR A 18 3.46 -5.88 -15.62
C TYR A 18 2.81 -5.11 -16.78
N LEU A 19 3.02 -3.80 -16.86
CA LEU A 19 2.49 -2.97 -17.94
C LEU A 19 3.05 -3.35 -19.31
N ARG A 20 4.35 -3.71 -19.39
CA ARG A 20 4.98 -4.14 -20.65
C ARG A 20 4.50 -5.50 -21.14
N GLU A 21 4.11 -6.37 -20.22
CA GLU A 21 3.61 -7.72 -20.50
C GLU A 21 2.06 -7.76 -20.53
N ASP A 22 1.39 -6.59 -20.59
CA ASP A 22 -0.07 -6.44 -20.58
C ASP A 22 -0.78 -7.19 -19.42
N MET A 23 -0.11 -7.29 -18.25
CA MET A 23 -0.62 -7.96 -17.06
C MET A 23 -1.53 -7.06 -16.24
N TRP A 24 -2.79 -6.95 -16.67
CA TRP A 24 -3.83 -6.12 -16.03
C TRP A 24 -4.85 -6.92 -15.20
N ALA A 25 -4.67 -8.23 -15.07
CA ALA A 25 -5.60 -9.07 -14.32
C ALA A 25 -5.75 -8.56 -12.87
N PRO A 26 -6.97 -8.61 -12.28
CA PRO A 26 -7.16 -8.30 -10.89
C PRO A 26 -6.33 -9.22 -9.99
N ALA A 27 -5.68 -8.63 -8.99
CA ALA A 27 -4.93 -9.35 -7.97
C ALA A 27 -5.37 -8.90 -6.57
N THR A 28 -5.42 -9.84 -5.63
CA THR A 28 -5.77 -9.57 -4.23
C THR A 28 -4.53 -9.69 -3.35
N PHE A 29 -4.20 -8.61 -2.66
CA PHE A 29 -3.12 -8.55 -1.67
C PHE A 29 -3.72 -8.44 -0.28
N SER A 30 -3.27 -9.27 0.65
CA SER A 30 -3.74 -9.28 2.04
C SER A 30 -2.64 -8.80 2.98
N LEU A 31 -2.91 -7.74 3.73
CA LEU A 31 -2.05 -7.22 4.79
C LEU A 31 -2.43 -7.90 6.11
N PHE A 32 -1.51 -8.68 6.65
CA PHE A 32 -1.67 -9.36 7.94
C PHE A 32 -0.36 -9.42 8.72
N VAL A 33 -0.47 -9.62 10.03
CA VAL A 33 0.70 -9.83 10.90
C VAL A 33 0.95 -11.31 11.05
N ARG A 34 2.20 -11.75 10.85
CA ARG A 34 2.57 -13.17 10.90
C ARG A 34 2.67 -13.71 12.33
N ASP A 35 3.37 -12.98 13.20
CA ASP A 35 3.69 -13.38 14.56
C ASP A 35 3.58 -12.19 15.51
N LEU A 36 3.17 -12.45 16.76
CA LEU A 36 3.16 -11.46 17.83
C LEU A 36 4.27 -11.74 18.85
N PRO A 37 4.92 -10.70 19.42
CA PRO A 37 5.88 -10.88 20.49
C PRO A 37 5.27 -11.62 21.69
N PRO A 38 6.09 -12.37 22.47
CA PRO A 38 5.64 -13.00 23.70
C PRO A 38 4.93 -12.01 24.63
N GLY A 39 3.74 -12.38 25.13
CA GLY A 39 2.91 -11.52 25.99
C GLY A 39 2.05 -10.50 25.25
N ARG A 40 2.08 -10.45 23.90
CA ARG A 40 1.17 -9.62 23.10
C ARG A 40 0.05 -10.48 22.50
N GLY A 41 -1.07 -10.59 23.21
CA GLY A 41 -2.19 -11.46 22.82
C GLY A 41 -3.12 -10.92 21.72
N PHE A 42 -3.02 -9.64 21.34
CA PHE A 42 -3.87 -9.02 20.32
C PHE A 42 -3.23 -7.75 19.73
N LEU A 43 -3.74 -7.31 18.60
CA LEU A 43 -3.52 -5.97 18.06
C LEU A 43 -4.85 -5.21 17.98
N VAL A 44 -4.78 -3.89 17.86
CA VAL A 44 -5.94 -3.02 17.62
C VAL A 44 -5.81 -2.47 16.21
N ALA A 45 -6.80 -2.76 15.34
CA ALA A 45 -6.84 -2.25 13.98
C ALA A 45 -6.92 -0.72 13.99
N ALA A 46 -6.01 -0.05 13.27
CA ALA A 46 -5.95 1.39 13.13
C ALA A 46 -5.24 1.79 11.83
N GLY A 47 -5.56 2.98 11.30
CA GLY A 47 -4.95 3.54 10.08
C GLY A 47 -5.68 3.25 8.79
N LEU A 48 -6.95 2.85 8.87
CA LEU A 48 -7.82 2.62 7.72
C LEU A 48 -8.25 3.94 7.08
N GLU A 49 -8.65 4.95 7.87
CA GLU A 49 -9.09 6.26 7.35
C GLU A 49 -8.03 6.90 6.43
N PRO A 50 -6.79 7.14 6.88
CA PRO A 50 -5.77 7.75 6.00
C PRO A 50 -5.32 6.82 4.88
N ALA A 51 -5.44 5.50 5.02
CA ALA A 51 -5.20 4.58 3.92
C ALA A 51 -6.24 4.73 2.81
N LEU A 52 -7.51 4.91 3.17
CA LEU A 52 -8.58 5.16 2.19
C LEU A 52 -8.47 6.53 1.55
N ASP A 53 -8.10 7.58 2.30
CA ASP A 53 -7.85 8.92 1.75
C ASP A 53 -6.74 8.87 0.69
N PHE A 54 -5.61 8.23 1.01
CA PHE A 54 -4.53 8.03 0.04
C PHE A 54 -4.99 7.30 -1.22
N LEU A 55 -5.74 6.21 -1.08
CA LEU A 55 -6.23 5.44 -2.23
C LEU A 55 -7.25 6.22 -3.07
N ALA A 56 -8.09 7.04 -2.44
CA ALA A 56 -9.08 7.87 -3.14
C ALA A 56 -8.42 8.96 -4.00
N ASP A 57 -7.30 9.51 -3.52
CA ASP A 57 -6.54 10.56 -4.22
C ASP A 57 -5.41 10.00 -5.10
N TYR A 58 -5.17 8.69 -5.09
CA TYR A 58 -4.04 8.08 -5.79
C TYR A 58 -4.16 8.23 -7.31
N ARG A 59 -3.25 9.03 -7.88
CA ARG A 59 -3.05 9.16 -9.31
C ARG A 59 -1.61 9.52 -9.62
N VAL A 60 -0.98 8.76 -10.51
CA VAL A 60 0.37 9.06 -10.99
C VAL A 60 0.32 10.23 -11.96
N GLU A 61 0.93 11.34 -11.58
CA GLU A 61 1.05 12.55 -12.38
C GLU A 61 2.42 12.69 -13.04
N ARG A 62 2.59 13.73 -13.86
CA ARG A 62 3.85 13.98 -14.59
C ARG A 62 5.05 14.14 -13.65
N GLU A 63 4.86 14.86 -12.54
CA GLU A 63 5.91 15.10 -11.54
C GLU A 63 6.38 13.79 -10.91
N ASP A 64 5.47 12.88 -10.58
CA ASP A 64 5.81 11.57 -10.01
C ASP A 64 6.65 10.72 -10.99
N VAL A 65 6.28 10.74 -12.28
CA VAL A 65 7.03 10.02 -13.33
C VAL A 65 8.46 10.56 -13.45
N GLU A 66 8.63 11.89 -13.36
CA GLU A 66 9.95 12.53 -13.39
C GLU A 66 10.77 12.18 -12.14
N GLU A 67 10.14 12.14 -10.96
CA GLU A 67 10.78 11.75 -9.70
C GLU A 67 11.24 10.28 -9.74
N PHE A 68 10.38 9.36 -10.19
CA PHE A 68 10.74 7.96 -10.37
C PHE A 68 11.86 7.76 -11.39
N ALA A 69 11.82 8.50 -12.50
CA ALA A 69 12.88 8.45 -13.51
C ALA A 69 14.23 8.89 -12.94
N ALA A 70 14.24 9.98 -12.17
CA ALA A 70 15.44 10.47 -11.49
C ALA A 70 15.97 9.46 -10.47
N ALA A 71 15.10 8.91 -9.62
CA ALA A 71 15.46 7.93 -8.59
C ALA A 71 15.98 6.60 -9.16
N LEU A 72 15.43 6.15 -10.29
CA LEU A 72 15.87 4.93 -10.98
C LEU A 72 17.07 5.16 -11.92
N HIS A 73 17.52 6.40 -12.09
CA HIS A 73 18.53 6.78 -13.08
C HIS A 73 18.18 6.34 -14.50
N ARG A 74 16.91 6.54 -14.90
CA ARG A 74 16.38 6.17 -16.22
C ARG A 74 15.81 7.37 -16.97
N PRO A 75 15.76 7.32 -18.31
CA PRO A 75 15.02 8.29 -19.10
C PRO A 75 13.54 8.35 -18.71
N VAL A 76 12.96 9.56 -18.61
CA VAL A 76 11.52 9.77 -18.29
C VAL A 76 10.59 8.94 -19.19
N ARG A 77 10.91 8.84 -20.49
CA ARG A 77 10.15 8.03 -21.46
C ARG A 77 9.99 6.56 -21.06
N ASP A 78 10.93 6.00 -20.28
CA ASP A 78 10.87 4.60 -19.87
C ASP A 78 9.85 4.39 -18.74
N LEU A 79 9.42 5.48 -18.10
CA LEU A 79 8.45 5.54 -16.99
C LEU A 79 7.08 6.09 -17.44
N GLU A 80 6.97 6.61 -18.66
CA GLU A 80 5.71 7.11 -19.22
C GLU A 80 4.51 6.15 -19.11
N PRO A 81 4.67 4.81 -19.18
CA PRO A 81 3.54 3.88 -18.97
C PRO A 81 2.86 4.00 -17.61
N LEU A 82 3.51 4.56 -16.59
CA LEU A 82 2.91 4.78 -15.25
C LEU A 82 1.96 5.97 -15.24
N LEU A 83 2.13 6.93 -16.16
CA LEU A 83 1.38 8.19 -16.16
C LEU A 83 -0.12 7.93 -16.27
N GLY A 84 -0.88 8.52 -15.35
CA GLY A 84 -2.34 8.43 -15.34
C GLY A 84 -2.90 7.16 -14.69
N LEU A 85 -2.04 6.23 -14.22
CA LEU A 85 -2.50 5.17 -13.34
C LEU A 85 -3.19 5.80 -12.12
N ALA A 86 -4.41 5.35 -11.85
CA ALA A 86 -5.17 5.72 -10.68
C ALA A 86 -5.66 4.45 -10.00
N PHE A 87 -5.95 4.54 -8.70
CA PHE A 87 -6.49 3.39 -7.98
C PHE A 87 -7.98 3.24 -8.29
N GLU A 88 -8.37 2.10 -8.84
CA GLU A 88 -9.77 1.78 -9.20
C GLU A 88 -10.25 0.49 -8.53
N GLY A 89 -9.52 0.02 -7.52
CA GLY A 89 -9.76 -1.25 -6.84
C GLY A 89 -10.80 -1.17 -5.72
N GLU A 90 -10.96 -2.31 -5.06
CA GLU A 90 -11.78 -2.49 -3.87
C GLU A 90 -10.91 -2.75 -2.64
N VAL A 91 -11.35 -2.24 -1.50
CA VAL A 91 -10.71 -2.45 -0.20
C VAL A 91 -11.68 -3.15 0.75
N ARG A 92 -11.24 -4.24 1.37
CA ARG A 92 -11.93 -4.90 2.48
C ARG A 92 -11.07 -4.76 3.72
N ALA A 93 -11.60 -4.24 4.81
CA ALA A 93 -10.81 -4.02 6.01
C ALA A 93 -11.60 -4.26 7.28
N VAL A 94 -10.88 -4.59 8.36
CA VAL A 94 -11.43 -4.63 9.71
C VAL A 94 -11.71 -3.19 10.17
N PRO A 95 -12.89 -2.88 10.74
CA PRO A 95 -13.17 -1.56 11.28
C PRO A 95 -12.17 -1.15 12.37
N GLU A 96 -11.81 0.13 12.41
CA GLU A 96 -10.87 0.66 13.41
C GLU A 96 -11.35 0.44 14.85
N GLY A 97 -10.39 0.25 15.76
CA GLY A 97 -10.63 -0.01 17.18
C GLY A 97 -10.98 -1.47 17.50
N ARG A 98 -11.15 -2.35 16.50
CA ARG A 98 -11.38 -3.78 16.72
C ARG A 98 -10.08 -4.51 17.04
N THR A 99 -10.21 -5.58 17.82
CA THR A 99 -9.09 -6.50 18.08
C THR A 99 -8.85 -7.40 16.88
N VAL A 100 -7.58 -7.56 16.49
CA VAL A 100 -7.14 -8.45 15.40
C VAL A 100 -5.98 -9.33 15.87
N PHE A 101 -5.82 -10.50 15.24
CA PHE A 101 -4.83 -11.51 15.62
C PHE A 101 -3.84 -11.80 14.50
N ALA A 102 -2.77 -12.51 14.83
CA ALA A 102 -1.82 -12.98 13.84
C ALA A 102 -2.47 -14.00 12.88
N GLY A 103 -2.09 -13.94 11.60
CA GLY A 103 -2.61 -14.82 10.56
C GLY A 103 -3.97 -14.42 9.99
N GLU A 104 -4.57 -13.32 10.46
CA GLU A 104 -5.84 -12.80 9.98
C GLU A 104 -5.62 -11.52 9.15
N PRO A 105 -6.27 -11.35 7.98
CA PRO A 105 -6.18 -10.11 7.21
C PRO A 105 -6.76 -8.91 7.98
N LEU A 106 -5.97 -7.84 8.09
CA LEU A 106 -6.43 -6.54 8.60
C LEU A 106 -7.07 -5.72 7.46
N LEU A 107 -6.46 -5.80 6.28
CA LEU A 107 -6.84 -5.08 5.08
C LEU A 107 -6.50 -5.95 3.86
N GLU A 108 -7.42 -5.99 2.90
CA GLU A 108 -7.23 -6.63 1.61
C GLU A 108 -7.54 -5.63 0.49
N VAL A 109 -6.67 -5.57 -0.50
CA VAL A 109 -6.82 -4.74 -1.69
C VAL A 109 -7.00 -5.65 -2.89
N THR A 110 -8.04 -5.41 -3.69
CA THR A 110 -8.22 -6.06 -4.99
C THR A 110 -8.25 -5.01 -6.09
N ALA A 111 -7.25 -4.99 -6.96
CA ALA A 111 -7.13 -4.02 -8.05
C ALA A 111 -6.38 -4.66 -9.24
N PRO A 112 -6.37 -4.03 -10.43
CA PRO A 112 -5.44 -4.40 -11.49
C PRO A 112 -4.01 -4.49 -10.95
N LEU A 113 -3.29 -5.56 -11.30
CA LEU A 113 -2.00 -5.90 -10.71
C LEU A 113 -1.00 -4.73 -10.58
N PRO A 114 -0.78 -3.86 -11.61
CA PRO A 114 0.14 -2.73 -11.47
C PRO A 114 -0.32 -1.72 -10.41
N GLN A 115 -1.62 -1.50 -10.27
CA GLN A 115 -2.17 -0.57 -9.27
C GLN A 115 -2.02 -1.15 -7.86
N ALA A 116 -2.39 -2.42 -7.67
CA ALA A 116 -2.26 -3.10 -6.38
C ALA A 116 -0.81 -3.10 -5.87
N GLN A 117 0.15 -3.28 -6.79
CA GLN A 117 1.57 -3.28 -6.49
C GLN A 117 2.07 -1.91 -6.00
N LEU A 118 1.71 -0.83 -6.69
CA LEU A 118 2.24 0.50 -6.40
C LEU A 118 1.75 1.09 -5.07
N VAL A 119 0.59 0.64 -4.58
CA VAL A 119 0.03 1.12 -3.30
C VAL A 119 0.49 0.29 -2.10
N GLU A 120 1.19 -0.84 -2.32
CA GLU A 120 1.56 -1.80 -1.29
C GLU A 120 2.38 -1.17 -0.16
N THR A 121 3.50 -0.51 -0.49
CA THR A 121 4.43 0.06 0.49
C THR A 121 3.73 1.08 1.40
N TYR A 122 2.93 1.99 0.83
CA TYR A 122 2.23 3.02 1.61
C TYR A 122 1.25 2.40 2.60
N LEU A 123 0.40 1.48 2.12
CA LEU A 123 -0.59 0.81 2.95
C LEU A 123 0.06 0.00 4.07
N LEU A 124 1.13 -0.72 3.74
CA LEU A 124 1.91 -1.47 4.72
C LEU A 124 2.47 -0.55 5.81
N ASN A 125 3.10 0.55 5.42
CA ASN A 125 3.69 1.49 6.35
C ASN A 125 2.64 2.09 7.30
N GLN A 126 1.57 2.63 6.72
CA GLN A 126 0.56 3.37 7.45
C GLN A 126 -0.22 2.48 8.42
N VAL A 127 -0.75 1.36 7.94
CA VAL A 127 -1.55 0.44 8.76
C VAL A 127 -0.68 -0.21 9.83
N CYS A 128 0.56 -0.61 9.51
CA CYS A 128 1.47 -1.21 10.48
C CYS A 128 1.80 -0.23 11.61
N HIS A 129 2.22 0.99 11.28
CA HIS A 129 2.58 1.99 12.27
C HIS A 129 1.43 2.29 13.23
N GLN A 130 0.25 2.60 12.69
CA GLN A 130 -0.90 2.96 13.52
C GLN A 130 -1.42 1.79 14.36
N THR A 131 -1.47 0.59 13.78
CA THR A 131 -1.84 -0.64 14.50
C THR A 131 -0.91 -0.90 15.68
N VAL A 132 0.41 -0.73 15.51
CA VAL A 132 1.38 -0.92 16.60
C VAL A 132 1.21 0.12 17.70
N VAL A 133 1.00 1.39 17.35
CA VAL A 133 0.78 2.48 18.32
C VAL A 133 -0.51 2.26 19.11
N ALA A 134 -1.64 2.00 18.44
CA ALA A 134 -2.93 1.75 19.07
C ALA A 134 -2.86 0.52 20.01
N SER A 135 -2.21 -0.55 19.55
CA SER A 135 -1.98 -1.76 20.35
C SER A 135 -1.14 -1.49 21.60
N LYS A 136 -0.12 -0.62 21.52
CA LYS A 136 0.69 -0.27 22.68
C LYS A 136 -0.10 0.61 23.66
N ALA A 137 -0.82 1.60 23.15
CA ALA A 137 -1.65 2.49 23.96
C ALA A 137 -2.67 1.71 24.78
N ALA A 138 -3.40 0.76 24.17
CA ALA A 138 -4.40 -0.08 24.83
C ALA A 138 -3.86 -0.93 26.01
N ARG A 139 -2.53 -1.02 26.18
CA ARG A 139 -1.87 -1.74 27.29
C ARG A 139 -1.27 -0.82 28.36
N CYS A 140 -1.26 0.48 28.10
CA CYS A 140 -0.78 1.50 29.02
C CYS A 140 -1.91 2.19 29.77
N VAL A 141 -3.16 1.94 29.37
CA VAL A 141 -4.38 2.38 30.09
C VAL A 141 -4.82 1.32 31.09
#